data_AF-A0AA42Z0P1-F1
#
_entry.id   AF-A0AA42Z0P1-F1
#
_cell.length_a   1.000
_cell.length_b   1.000
_cell.length_c   1.000
_cell.angle_alpha   90.00
_cell.angle_beta   90.00
_cell.angle_gamma   90.00
#
_symmetry.space_group_name_H-M   'P 1'
#
loop_
_entity.id
_entity.type
_entity.pdbx_description
1 polymer ?
#
loop_
_entity_poly.entity_id
_entity_poly.type
_entity_poly.pdbx_seq_one_letter_code
_entity_poly.pdbx_strand_id
1 'polypeptide(L)'
;MSWVAAMEEIGGRLVPAALGFAEVRGSALPAAGPTGVRWLADQIERFLEQGGDPIADDRFVEGAGALLGLLLIEHLGGRTREREGTHRVQLGRFGWFDPFGAIEQALDAEDPRDCLSKSLAVAEREASDAGPVSRVVSIFAEVLGEQRPDLQIESQFELTVELNNGATVDLARVEKVARDQDQVATAEAALRIVSMLPGDDRLRDTQWAEAMARLFPRLVSDRFLGSLPADDVLYREELGHDVHLTLQLRYGPRARYVRRAEVEQWLDSGDAFHQSIRNLASHSRELRLEPIQDGLLRVRQGDGLDAARLVLPDLAVRLRQLSAEGWIAAAPHRDVLLVAPLDGAPMLAKHANDAAERAPHPISGALFSVTEEGLFPVHP
;
A
#
# COMPACT_ATOMS: atom_id res chain seq x y z
N MET A 1 27.64 -12.53 -38.30
CA MET A 1 27.16 -11.74 -37.16
C MET A 1 26.60 -12.70 -36.14
N SER A 2 26.91 -12.55 -34.85
CA SER A 2 26.36 -13.45 -33.82
C SER A 2 24.85 -13.18 -33.66
N TRP A 3 24.09 -14.19 -33.28
CA TRP A 3 22.65 -14.04 -33.04
C TRP A 3 22.37 -13.00 -31.94
N VAL A 4 23.27 -12.89 -30.95
CA VAL A 4 23.23 -11.86 -29.89
C VAL A 4 23.32 -10.44 -30.45
N ALA A 5 24.21 -10.19 -31.41
CA ALA A 5 24.33 -8.86 -32.03
C ALA A 5 23.08 -8.47 -32.83
N ALA A 6 22.37 -9.45 -33.40
CA ALA A 6 21.11 -9.21 -34.10
C ALA A 6 19.95 -8.84 -33.16
N MET A 7 20.12 -8.99 -31.85
CA MET A 7 19.10 -8.70 -30.83
C MET A 7 19.25 -7.32 -30.19
N GLU A 8 20.13 -6.44 -30.67
CA GLU A 8 20.42 -5.15 -30.03
C GLU A 8 19.16 -4.32 -29.72
N GLU A 9 18.20 -4.28 -30.64
CA GLU A 9 16.95 -3.53 -30.49
C GLU A 9 16.06 -4.05 -29.35
N ILE A 10 15.96 -5.38 -29.16
CA ILE A 10 15.05 -6.01 -28.19
C ILE A 10 15.77 -6.43 -26.89
N GLY A 11 17.07 -6.72 -26.99
CA GLY A 11 17.97 -7.16 -25.93
C GLY A 11 18.64 -6.01 -25.18
N GLY A 12 18.72 -4.81 -25.78
CA GLY A 12 19.21 -3.61 -25.12
C GLY A 12 20.55 -3.80 -24.40
N ARG A 13 20.60 -3.43 -23.12
CA ARG A 13 21.82 -3.51 -22.29
C ARG A 13 22.29 -4.95 -21.99
N LEU A 14 21.46 -5.98 -22.22
CA LEU A 14 21.91 -7.36 -22.03
C LEU A 14 22.92 -7.79 -23.11
N VAL A 15 22.84 -7.22 -24.31
CA VAL A 15 23.74 -7.56 -25.43
C VAL A 15 25.22 -7.30 -25.09
N PRO A 16 25.64 -6.09 -24.69
CA PRO A 16 27.04 -5.84 -24.34
C PRO A 16 27.49 -6.65 -23.11
N ALA A 17 26.63 -6.87 -22.12
CA ALA A 17 26.96 -7.67 -20.93
C ALA A 17 27.20 -9.15 -21.27
N ALA A 18 26.34 -9.76 -22.10
CA ALA A 18 26.51 -11.14 -22.54
C ALA A 18 27.73 -11.34 -23.44
N LEU A 19 28.06 -10.36 -24.29
CA LEU A 19 29.27 -10.37 -25.12
C LEU A 19 30.53 -10.32 -24.25
N GLY A 20 30.59 -9.39 -23.30
CA GLY A 20 31.71 -9.28 -22.36
C GLY A 20 31.87 -10.55 -21.50
N PHE A 21 30.76 -11.16 -21.08
CA PHE A 21 30.78 -12.42 -20.35
C PHE A 21 31.41 -13.56 -21.15
N ALA A 22 31.01 -13.74 -22.42
CA ALA A 22 31.58 -14.78 -23.27
C ALA A 22 33.09 -14.57 -23.51
N GLU A 23 33.50 -13.32 -23.69
CA GLU A 23 34.92 -12.94 -23.85
C GLU A 23 35.75 -13.29 -22.61
N VAL A 24 35.27 -12.93 -21.41
CA VAL A 24 35.93 -13.27 -20.13
C VAL A 24 36.04 -14.77 -19.93
N ARG A 25 35.06 -15.55 -20.40
CA ARG A 25 35.08 -17.02 -20.34
C ARG A 25 35.95 -17.66 -21.43
N GLY A 26 36.61 -16.87 -22.28
CA GLY A 26 37.55 -17.34 -23.29
C GLY A 26 36.90 -18.19 -24.39
N SER A 27 35.60 -18.03 -24.61
CA SER A 27 34.81 -18.82 -25.56
C SER A 27 34.10 -17.92 -26.56
N ALA A 28 33.90 -18.43 -27.78
CA ALA A 28 32.87 -17.85 -28.64
C ALA A 28 31.51 -17.99 -27.95
N LEU A 29 30.60 -17.03 -28.21
CA LEU A 29 29.21 -17.13 -27.78
C LEU A 29 28.62 -18.47 -28.24
N PRO A 30 27.87 -19.18 -27.37
CA PRO A 30 27.24 -20.42 -27.77
C PRO A 30 26.15 -20.16 -28.82
N ALA A 31 25.76 -21.22 -29.54
CA ALA A 31 24.55 -21.17 -30.35
C ALA A 31 23.31 -20.92 -29.45
N ALA A 32 22.27 -20.30 -30.02
CA ALA A 32 21.01 -20.07 -29.31
C ALA A 32 20.28 -21.38 -28.95
N GLY A 33 19.16 -21.27 -28.24
CA GLY A 33 18.34 -22.41 -27.85
C GLY A 33 19.01 -23.38 -26.85
N PRO A 34 18.68 -24.68 -26.89
CA PRO A 34 19.10 -25.65 -25.86
C PRO A 34 20.61 -25.79 -25.69
N THR A 35 21.40 -25.56 -26.75
CA THR A 35 22.85 -25.59 -26.68
C THR A 35 23.40 -24.45 -25.84
N GLY A 36 22.84 -23.25 -25.97
CA GLY A 36 23.20 -22.08 -25.17
C GLY A 36 22.86 -22.27 -23.70
N VAL A 37 21.69 -22.84 -23.39
CA VAL A 37 21.28 -23.15 -22.02
C VAL A 37 22.22 -24.17 -21.37
N ARG A 38 22.58 -25.25 -22.07
CA ARG A 38 23.54 -26.24 -21.55
C ARG A 38 24.91 -25.62 -21.32
N TRP A 39 25.39 -24.81 -22.26
CA TRP A 39 26.65 -24.11 -22.11
C TRP A 39 26.65 -23.20 -20.87
N LEU A 40 25.55 -22.49 -20.62
CA LEU A 40 25.39 -21.63 -19.45
C LEU A 40 25.39 -22.45 -18.15
N ALA A 41 24.66 -23.57 -18.11
CA ALA A 41 24.67 -24.49 -16.97
C ALA A 41 26.09 -25.00 -16.65
N ASP A 42 26.86 -25.37 -17.69
CA ASP A 42 28.26 -25.78 -17.54
C ASP A 42 29.15 -24.64 -17.00
N GLN A 43 28.86 -23.38 -17.34
CA GLN A 43 29.60 -22.24 -16.78
C GLN A 43 29.29 -22.01 -15.29
N ILE A 44 28.04 -22.21 -14.88
CA ILE A 44 27.63 -22.07 -13.47
C ILE A 44 28.39 -23.09 -12.61
N GLU A 45 28.38 -24.37 -13.01
CA GLU A 45 29.11 -25.42 -12.27
C GLU A 45 30.61 -25.13 -12.17
N ARG A 46 31.24 -24.75 -13.30
CA ARG A 46 32.67 -24.38 -13.32
C ARG A 46 32.97 -23.20 -12.42
N PHE A 47 32.06 -22.23 -12.34
CA PHE A 47 32.24 -21.06 -11.49
C PHE A 47 32.19 -21.44 -10.01
N LEU A 48 31.25 -22.30 -9.61
CA LEU A 48 31.14 -22.83 -8.25
C LEU A 48 32.37 -23.67 -7.84
N GLU A 49 32.92 -24.46 -8.76
CA GLU A 49 34.16 -25.23 -8.53
C GLU A 49 35.40 -24.36 -8.31
N GLN A 50 35.42 -23.14 -8.86
CA GLN A 50 36.59 -22.25 -8.82
C GLN A 50 36.72 -21.50 -7.48
N GLY A 51 35.63 -21.34 -6.73
CA GLY A 51 35.56 -20.56 -5.49
C GLY A 51 35.75 -19.05 -5.74
N GLY A 52 34.70 -18.27 -5.49
CA GLY A 52 34.66 -16.83 -5.76
C GLY A 52 34.77 -15.94 -4.52
N ASP A 53 35.21 -14.69 -4.72
CA ASP A 53 35.00 -13.56 -3.81
C ASP A 53 33.74 -12.81 -4.31
N PRO A 54 32.86 -12.26 -3.44
CA PRO A 54 31.62 -11.56 -3.81
C PRO A 54 31.65 -10.66 -5.05
N ILE A 55 32.75 -9.95 -5.34
CA ILE A 55 32.86 -9.10 -6.54
C ILE A 55 32.88 -9.92 -7.85
N ALA A 56 33.42 -11.13 -7.81
CA ALA A 56 33.41 -12.06 -8.94
C ALA A 56 32.00 -12.65 -9.16
N ASP A 57 31.23 -12.82 -8.09
CA ASP A 57 29.85 -13.33 -8.14
C ASP A 57 28.93 -12.32 -8.83
N ASP A 58 28.99 -11.04 -8.45
CA ASP A 58 28.17 -9.99 -9.07
C ASP A 58 28.39 -9.90 -10.59
N ARG A 59 29.65 -9.91 -11.03
CA ARG A 59 30.00 -9.87 -12.46
C ARG A 59 29.59 -11.14 -13.19
N PHE A 60 29.64 -12.28 -12.51
CA PHE A 60 29.17 -13.53 -13.08
C PHE A 60 27.66 -13.50 -13.28
N VAL A 61 26.91 -13.11 -12.25
CA VAL A 61 25.45 -12.97 -12.29
C VAL A 61 25.03 -12.00 -13.40
N GLU A 62 25.68 -10.84 -13.50
CA GLU A 62 25.40 -9.86 -14.55
C GLU A 62 25.56 -10.47 -15.95
N GLY A 63 26.71 -11.10 -16.22
CA GLY A 63 27.01 -11.67 -17.52
C GLY A 63 26.17 -12.90 -17.89
N ALA A 64 26.03 -13.83 -16.94
CA ALA A 64 25.25 -15.04 -17.09
C ALA A 64 23.75 -14.75 -17.18
N GLY A 65 23.25 -13.83 -16.36
CA GLY A 65 21.85 -13.38 -16.39
C GLY A 65 21.53 -12.64 -17.69
N ALA A 66 22.44 -11.81 -18.18
CA ALA A 66 22.27 -11.17 -19.49
C ALA A 66 22.19 -12.19 -20.63
N LEU A 67 23.06 -13.20 -20.64
CA LEU A 67 23.01 -14.26 -21.64
C LEU A 67 21.73 -15.10 -21.53
N LEU A 68 21.31 -15.46 -20.31
CA LEU A 68 20.07 -16.19 -20.07
C LEU A 68 18.86 -15.40 -20.60
N GLY A 69 18.79 -14.10 -20.31
CA GLY A 69 17.71 -13.25 -20.78
C GLY A 69 17.64 -13.20 -22.32
N LEU A 70 18.78 -13.11 -23.00
CA LEU A 70 18.83 -13.15 -24.47
C LEU A 70 18.43 -14.52 -25.03
N LEU A 71 18.87 -15.62 -24.43
CA LEU A 71 18.46 -16.97 -24.83
C LEU A 71 16.93 -17.13 -24.72
N LEU A 72 16.33 -16.59 -23.67
CA LEU A 72 14.88 -16.62 -23.47
C LEU A 72 14.14 -15.75 -24.49
N ILE A 73 14.62 -14.53 -24.77
CA ILE A 73 14.00 -13.64 -25.76
C ILE A 73 14.07 -14.27 -27.17
N GLU A 74 15.20 -14.88 -27.51
CA GLU A 74 15.36 -15.55 -28.81
C GLU A 74 14.41 -16.75 -28.94
N HIS A 75 14.25 -17.53 -27.87
CA HIS A 75 13.48 -18.76 -27.90
C HIS A 75 11.96 -18.56 -27.74
N LEU A 76 11.55 -17.76 -26.76
CA LEU A 76 10.15 -17.56 -26.36
C LEU A 76 9.54 -16.30 -26.99
N GLY A 77 10.35 -15.46 -27.62
CA GLY A 77 9.97 -14.10 -27.97
C GLY A 77 9.92 -13.20 -26.73
N GLY A 78 9.84 -11.89 -26.95
CA GLY A 78 9.77 -10.92 -25.87
C GLY A 78 10.76 -9.78 -26.05
N ARG A 79 11.09 -9.12 -24.96
CA ARG A 79 12.07 -8.02 -24.94
C ARG A 79 12.53 -7.72 -23.52
N THR A 80 13.62 -7.00 -23.44
CA THR A 80 14.12 -6.45 -22.18
C THR A 80 13.36 -5.17 -21.82
N ARG A 81 13.20 -4.96 -20.51
CA ARG A 81 12.65 -3.74 -19.92
C ARG A 81 13.49 -3.36 -18.72
N GLU A 82 13.58 -2.04 -18.48
CA GLU A 82 14.32 -1.46 -17.36
C GLU A 82 13.37 -0.50 -16.61
N ARG A 83 13.34 -0.60 -15.29
CA ARG A 83 12.68 0.36 -14.41
C ARG A 83 13.58 0.59 -13.19
N GLU A 84 13.93 1.84 -12.94
CA GLU A 84 14.74 2.24 -11.77
C GLU A 84 16.05 1.43 -11.62
N GLY A 85 16.72 1.14 -12.74
CA GLY A 85 17.95 0.34 -12.78
C GLY A 85 17.75 -1.17 -12.65
N THR A 86 16.51 -1.64 -12.50
CA THR A 86 16.18 -3.07 -12.48
C THR A 86 15.87 -3.56 -13.88
N HIS A 87 16.59 -4.58 -14.34
CA HIS A 87 16.42 -5.18 -15.66
C HIS A 87 15.63 -6.48 -15.58
N ARG A 88 14.63 -6.64 -16.46
CA ARG A 88 13.80 -7.84 -16.57
C ARG A 88 13.52 -8.20 -18.02
N VAL A 89 13.10 -9.45 -18.22
CA VAL A 89 12.60 -9.93 -19.52
C VAL A 89 11.08 -9.99 -19.48
N GLN A 90 10.44 -9.26 -20.39
CA GLN A 90 9.00 -9.35 -20.63
C GLN A 90 8.74 -10.47 -21.63
N LEU A 91 7.91 -11.44 -21.24
CA LEU A 91 7.55 -12.64 -22.00
C LEU A 91 6.02 -12.72 -22.16
N GLY A 92 5.53 -13.10 -23.34
CA GLY A 92 4.09 -13.19 -23.59
C GLY A 92 3.37 -11.84 -23.42
N ARG A 93 2.10 -11.87 -23.02
CA ARG A 93 1.28 -10.65 -22.87
C ARG A 93 1.57 -9.94 -21.54
N PHE A 94 1.60 -10.70 -20.45
CA PHE A 94 1.74 -10.17 -19.09
C PHE A 94 2.88 -10.80 -18.30
N GLY A 95 3.64 -11.71 -18.91
CA GLY A 95 4.67 -12.48 -18.24
C GLY A 95 5.98 -11.71 -18.03
N TRP A 96 6.64 -12.01 -16.93
CA TRP A 96 7.92 -11.39 -16.56
C TRP A 96 8.88 -12.43 -15.98
N PHE A 97 10.15 -12.25 -16.27
CA PHE A 97 11.22 -13.12 -15.78
C PHE A 97 12.42 -12.30 -15.32
N ASP A 98 12.98 -12.69 -14.17
CA ASP A 98 14.24 -12.17 -13.64
C ASP A 98 15.38 -13.14 -13.96
N PRO A 99 16.16 -12.89 -15.03
CA PRO A 99 17.25 -13.78 -15.38
C PRO A 99 18.45 -13.65 -14.45
N PHE A 100 18.60 -12.55 -13.71
CA PHE A 100 19.73 -12.36 -12.79
C PHE A 100 19.46 -13.11 -11.48
N GLY A 101 18.28 -12.91 -10.90
CA GLY A 101 17.85 -13.66 -9.73
C GLY A 101 17.79 -15.17 -9.98
N ALA A 102 17.48 -15.60 -11.21
CA ALA A 102 17.55 -17.02 -11.58
C ALA A 102 18.97 -17.59 -11.54
N ILE A 103 20.00 -16.79 -11.89
CA ILE A 103 21.40 -17.20 -11.81
C ILE A 103 21.88 -17.17 -10.36
N GLU A 104 21.57 -16.13 -9.59
CA GLU A 104 21.89 -16.05 -8.16
C GLU A 104 21.35 -17.28 -7.41
N GLN A 105 20.07 -17.61 -7.61
CA GLN A 105 19.46 -18.79 -7.00
C GLN A 105 20.12 -20.10 -7.43
N ALA A 106 20.59 -20.18 -8.68
CA ALA A 106 21.29 -21.37 -9.15
C ALA A 106 22.69 -21.50 -8.52
N LEU A 107 23.38 -20.39 -8.23
CA LEU A 107 24.66 -20.39 -7.53
C LEU A 107 24.51 -20.82 -6.06
N ASP A 108 23.42 -20.44 -5.42
CA ASP A 108 23.13 -20.78 -4.01
C ASP A 108 22.51 -22.18 -3.83
N ALA A 109 22.12 -22.84 -4.94
CA ALA A 109 21.42 -24.12 -4.89
C ALA A 109 22.37 -25.32 -4.70
N GLU A 110 21.90 -26.36 -3.99
CA GLU A 110 22.59 -27.65 -3.90
C GLU A 110 22.71 -28.34 -5.28
N ASP A 111 21.73 -28.15 -6.16
CA ASP A 111 21.74 -28.60 -7.55
C ASP A 111 21.44 -27.41 -8.48
N PRO A 112 22.49 -26.75 -9.01
CA PRO A 112 22.35 -25.60 -9.90
C PRO A 112 21.59 -25.90 -11.19
N ARG A 113 21.71 -27.12 -11.74
CA ARG A 113 21.05 -27.50 -13.00
C ARG A 113 19.56 -27.68 -12.81
N ASP A 114 19.16 -28.35 -11.74
CA ASP A 114 17.75 -28.51 -11.41
C ASP A 114 17.10 -27.15 -11.06
N CYS A 115 17.81 -26.30 -10.32
CA CYS A 115 17.37 -24.92 -10.05
C CYS A 115 17.14 -24.13 -11.35
N LEU A 116 18.13 -24.11 -12.25
CA LEU A 116 18.01 -23.42 -13.54
C LEU A 116 16.86 -23.99 -14.38
N SER A 117 16.71 -25.32 -14.43
CA SER A 117 15.62 -26.00 -15.14
C SER A 117 14.24 -25.55 -14.63
N LYS A 118 14.05 -25.48 -13.31
CA LYS A 118 12.80 -24.98 -12.69
C LYS A 118 12.54 -23.52 -13.06
N SER A 119 13.57 -22.68 -13.08
CA SER A 119 13.47 -21.28 -13.50
C SER A 119 13.06 -21.14 -14.97
N LEU A 120 13.63 -21.96 -15.86
CA LEU A 120 13.23 -21.99 -17.28
C LEU A 120 11.77 -22.42 -17.45
N ALA A 121 11.31 -23.41 -16.69
CA ALA A 121 9.90 -23.83 -16.71
C ALA A 121 8.95 -22.73 -16.18
N VAL A 122 9.43 -21.80 -15.34
CA VAL A 122 8.67 -20.59 -14.99
C VAL A 122 8.61 -19.65 -16.19
N ALA A 123 9.74 -19.37 -16.85
CA ALA A 123 9.78 -18.50 -18.03
C ALA A 123 8.86 -18.99 -19.18
N GLU A 124 8.84 -20.30 -19.45
CA GLU A 124 7.95 -20.91 -20.44
C GLU A 124 6.47 -20.73 -20.08
N ARG A 125 6.13 -20.86 -18.79
CA ARG A 125 4.76 -20.62 -18.31
C ARG A 125 4.37 -19.14 -18.42
N GLU A 126 5.26 -18.23 -18.06
CA GLU A 126 5.06 -16.79 -18.24
C GLU A 126 4.82 -16.43 -19.72
N ALA A 127 5.58 -17.02 -20.64
CA ALA A 127 5.41 -16.81 -22.08
C ALA A 127 4.08 -17.35 -22.64
N SER A 128 3.49 -18.35 -21.98
CA SER A 128 2.22 -19.00 -22.35
C SER A 128 1.02 -18.53 -21.52
N ASP A 129 1.16 -17.38 -20.84
CA ASP A 129 0.17 -16.77 -19.96
C ASP A 129 -0.27 -17.64 -18.75
N ALA A 130 0.42 -18.75 -18.49
CA ALA A 130 0.18 -19.68 -17.38
C ALA A 130 1.16 -19.52 -16.20
N GLY A 131 2.02 -18.50 -16.26
CA GLY A 131 3.01 -18.17 -15.24
C GLY A 131 2.41 -17.49 -14.01
N PRO A 132 3.15 -17.44 -12.89
CA PRO A 132 2.70 -16.78 -11.68
C PRO A 132 2.34 -15.30 -11.88
N VAL A 133 3.15 -14.53 -12.62
CA VAL A 133 2.88 -13.11 -12.88
C VAL A 133 1.76 -12.97 -13.90
N SER A 134 1.87 -13.66 -15.04
CA SER A 134 0.88 -13.55 -16.12
C SER A 134 -0.54 -13.91 -15.66
N ARG A 135 -0.70 -14.96 -14.84
CA ARG A 135 -1.99 -15.38 -14.30
C ARG A 135 -2.61 -14.31 -13.39
N VAL A 136 -1.83 -13.75 -12.48
CA VAL A 136 -2.30 -12.71 -11.53
C VAL A 136 -2.78 -11.48 -12.28
N VAL A 137 -1.98 -11.02 -13.24
CA VAL A 137 -2.29 -9.82 -14.02
C VAL A 137 -3.46 -10.06 -14.96
N SER A 138 -3.58 -11.25 -15.54
CA SER A 138 -4.72 -11.61 -16.39
C SER A 138 -6.03 -11.56 -15.60
N ILE A 139 -6.08 -12.18 -14.42
CA ILE A 139 -7.25 -12.14 -13.54
C ILE A 139 -7.55 -10.69 -13.12
N PHE A 140 -6.53 -9.90 -12.79
CA PHE A 140 -6.72 -8.49 -12.46
C PHE A 140 -7.30 -7.71 -13.66
N ALA A 141 -6.79 -7.92 -14.87
CA ALA A 141 -7.27 -7.26 -16.09
C ALA A 141 -8.72 -7.64 -16.42
N GLU A 142 -9.10 -8.90 -16.25
CA GLU A 142 -10.48 -9.38 -16.41
C GLU A 142 -11.41 -8.68 -15.43
N VAL A 143 -11.08 -8.69 -14.13
CA VAL A 143 -11.88 -8.03 -13.09
C VAL A 143 -11.94 -6.52 -13.31
N LEU A 144 -10.83 -5.90 -13.73
CA LEU A 144 -10.79 -4.47 -14.06
C LEU A 144 -11.75 -4.16 -15.21
N GLY A 145 -11.72 -4.93 -16.30
CA GLY A 145 -12.61 -4.73 -17.45
C GLY A 145 -14.09 -4.92 -17.12
N GLU A 146 -14.42 -5.86 -16.23
CA GLU A 146 -15.80 -6.09 -15.78
C GLU A 146 -16.33 -4.97 -14.87
N GLN A 147 -15.51 -4.52 -13.91
CA GLN A 147 -15.96 -3.60 -12.86
C GLN A 147 -15.73 -2.12 -13.19
N ARG A 148 -14.66 -1.82 -13.92
CA ARG A 148 -14.20 -0.48 -14.29
C ARG A 148 -13.81 -0.46 -15.78
N PRO A 149 -14.78 -0.58 -16.70
CA PRO A 149 -14.52 -0.60 -18.15
C PRO A 149 -13.92 0.72 -18.67
N ASP A 150 -13.96 1.79 -17.87
CA ASP A 150 -13.30 3.08 -18.10
C ASP A 150 -11.77 3.02 -17.87
N LEU A 151 -11.29 2.05 -17.09
CA LEU A 151 -9.88 1.88 -16.78
C LEU A 151 -9.25 0.78 -17.64
N GLN A 152 -8.01 1.02 -18.04
CA GLN A 152 -7.20 0.06 -18.78
C GLN A 152 -5.76 0.07 -18.24
N ILE A 153 -5.10 -1.08 -18.31
CA ILE A 153 -3.67 -1.18 -18.02
C ILE A 153 -2.92 -0.50 -19.16
N GLU A 154 -2.29 0.62 -18.86
CA GLU A 154 -1.46 1.39 -19.80
C GLU A 154 -0.05 0.81 -19.87
N SER A 155 0.49 0.45 -18.70
CA SER A 155 1.84 -0.09 -18.58
C SER A 155 1.92 -1.11 -17.44
N GLN A 156 2.93 -1.97 -17.48
CA GLN A 156 3.19 -2.98 -16.47
C GLN A 156 4.70 -3.18 -16.34
N PHE A 157 5.16 -3.40 -15.11
CA PHE A 157 6.47 -3.94 -14.79
C PHE A 157 6.30 -4.97 -13.67
N GLU A 158 6.50 -6.25 -14.00
CA GLU A 158 6.20 -7.37 -13.11
C GLU A 158 4.75 -7.32 -12.57
N LEU A 159 4.59 -7.30 -11.24
CA LEU A 159 3.30 -7.21 -10.55
C LEU A 159 2.84 -5.76 -10.32
N THR A 160 3.62 -4.77 -10.78
CA THR A 160 3.22 -3.36 -10.73
C THR A 160 2.55 -2.99 -12.04
N VAL A 161 1.29 -2.57 -11.98
CA VAL A 161 0.52 -2.12 -13.15
C VAL A 161 0.21 -0.64 -13.03
N GLU A 162 0.32 0.08 -14.14
CA GLU A 162 -0.06 1.48 -14.27
C GLU A 162 -1.30 1.57 -15.15
N LEU A 163 -2.29 2.31 -14.65
CA LEU A 163 -3.57 2.49 -15.32
C LEU A 163 -3.60 3.82 -16.08
N ASN A 164 -4.45 3.90 -17.09
CA ASN A 164 -4.67 5.09 -17.93
C ASN A 164 -5.15 6.35 -17.16
N ASN A 165 -5.54 6.22 -15.89
CA ASN A 165 -5.86 7.36 -15.01
C ASN A 165 -4.67 7.81 -14.14
N GLY A 166 -3.47 7.26 -14.37
CA GLY A 166 -2.26 7.53 -13.60
C GLY A 166 -2.16 6.75 -12.28
N ALA A 167 -3.14 5.91 -11.93
CA ALA A 167 -3.06 5.08 -10.74
C ALA A 167 -2.03 3.96 -10.92
N THR A 168 -1.21 3.74 -9.90
CA THR A 168 -0.27 2.61 -9.83
C THR A 168 -0.79 1.58 -8.84
N VAL A 169 -0.77 0.31 -9.22
CA VAL A 169 -1.28 -0.80 -8.41
C VAL A 169 -0.21 -1.87 -8.28
N ASP A 170 0.09 -2.23 -7.03
CA ASP A 170 0.97 -3.36 -6.69
C ASP A 170 0.14 -4.62 -6.43
N LEU A 171 0.32 -5.63 -7.29
CA LEU A 171 -0.37 -6.91 -7.25
C LEU A 171 0.37 -7.99 -6.45
N ALA A 172 1.47 -7.68 -5.76
CA ALA A 172 2.21 -8.64 -4.93
C ALA A 172 1.32 -9.31 -3.86
N ARG A 173 0.29 -8.62 -3.35
CA ARG A 173 -0.68 -9.21 -2.41
C ARG A 173 -1.62 -10.22 -3.08
N VAL A 174 -1.99 -10.00 -4.34
CA VAL A 174 -2.83 -10.93 -5.11
C VAL A 174 -2.02 -12.19 -5.43
N GLU A 175 -0.75 -12.01 -5.76
CA GLU A 175 0.18 -13.11 -6.05
C GLU A 175 0.37 -14.04 -4.84
N LYS A 176 0.54 -13.50 -3.63
CA LYS A 176 0.60 -14.30 -2.40
C LYS A 176 -0.66 -15.16 -2.20
N VAL A 177 -1.84 -14.60 -2.47
CA VAL A 177 -3.11 -15.35 -2.38
C VAL A 177 -3.20 -16.42 -3.46
N ALA A 178 -2.72 -16.13 -4.68
CA ALA A 178 -2.74 -17.07 -5.80
C ALA A 178 -1.82 -18.28 -5.62
N ARG A 179 -0.74 -18.15 -4.83
CA ARG A 179 0.14 -19.29 -4.49
C ARG A 179 -0.53 -20.30 -3.56
N ASP A 180 -1.37 -19.82 -2.63
CA ASP A 180 -1.92 -20.62 -1.54
C ASP A 180 -3.38 -21.09 -1.80
N GLN A 181 -4.09 -20.50 -2.76
CA GLN A 181 -5.55 -20.67 -2.92
C GLN A 181 -6.00 -20.79 -4.39
N ASP A 182 -7.27 -21.17 -4.57
CA ASP A 182 -7.91 -21.36 -5.89
C ASP A 182 -8.16 -20.01 -6.62
N GLN A 183 -8.44 -20.09 -7.93
CA GLN A 183 -8.67 -18.97 -8.84
C GLN A 183 -9.76 -17.99 -8.32
N VAL A 184 -10.78 -18.50 -7.62
CA VAL A 184 -11.84 -17.68 -7.01
C VAL A 184 -11.29 -16.69 -5.98
N ALA A 185 -10.39 -17.14 -5.09
CA ALA A 185 -9.81 -16.26 -4.07
C ALA A 185 -8.90 -15.19 -4.66
N THR A 186 -8.21 -15.53 -5.76
CA THR A 186 -7.39 -14.58 -6.53
C THR A 186 -8.28 -13.50 -7.15
N ALA A 187 -9.42 -13.89 -7.75
CA ALA A 187 -10.39 -12.95 -8.32
C ALA A 187 -11.01 -12.05 -7.25
N GLU A 188 -11.36 -12.58 -6.07
CA GLU A 188 -11.83 -11.76 -4.94
C GLU A 188 -10.77 -10.77 -4.44
N ALA A 189 -9.50 -11.17 -4.41
CA ALA A 189 -8.40 -10.28 -4.05
C ALA A 189 -8.24 -9.16 -5.09
N ALA A 190 -8.31 -9.48 -6.38
CA ALA A 190 -8.30 -8.49 -7.46
C ALA A 190 -9.51 -7.54 -7.37
N LEU A 191 -10.72 -8.06 -7.12
CA LEU A 191 -11.95 -7.28 -6.98
C LEU A 191 -11.84 -6.26 -5.85
N ARG A 192 -11.27 -6.65 -4.71
CA ARG A 192 -11.01 -5.74 -3.58
C ARG A 192 -10.04 -4.61 -3.95
N ILE A 193 -9.09 -4.85 -4.85
CA ILE A 193 -8.17 -3.82 -5.33
C ILE A 193 -8.89 -2.88 -6.30
N VAL A 194 -9.60 -3.43 -7.28
CA VAL A 194 -10.35 -2.64 -8.27
C VAL A 194 -11.38 -1.72 -7.61
N SER A 195 -12.08 -2.20 -6.57
CA SER A 195 -13.05 -1.40 -5.81
C SER A 195 -12.43 -0.23 -5.02
N MET A 196 -11.10 -0.16 -4.92
CA MET A 196 -10.38 0.92 -4.23
C MET A 196 -9.77 1.94 -5.20
N LEU A 197 -9.87 1.71 -6.52
CA LEU A 197 -9.25 2.58 -7.51
C LEU A 197 -9.96 3.94 -7.58
N PRO A 198 -9.21 5.05 -7.63
CA PRO A 198 -9.79 6.39 -7.73
C PRO A 198 -10.52 6.60 -9.06
N GLY A 199 -11.33 7.67 -9.12
CA GLY A 199 -12.11 8.02 -10.33
C GLY A 199 -13.34 7.16 -10.55
N ASP A 200 -13.75 6.35 -9.56
CA ASP A 200 -15.08 5.78 -9.56
C ASP A 200 -16.09 6.88 -9.19
N ASP A 201 -16.52 7.66 -10.18
CA ASP A 201 -17.73 8.50 -10.04
C ASP A 201 -18.99 7.64 -9.86
N ARG A 202 -18.85 6.30 -9.88
CA ARG A 202 -19.85 5.32 -9.44
C ARG A 202 -19.46 4.64 -8.13
N LEU A 203 -18.71 5.30 -7.25
CA LEU A 203 -18.86 5.05 -5.81
C LEU A 203 -20.36 5.12 -5.55
N ARG A 204 -21.02 3.97 -5.39
CA ARG A 204 -22.44 3.89 -5.07
C ARG A 204 -22.64 4.87 -3.92
N ASP A 205 -23.31 5.99 -4.18
CA ASP A 205 -23.71 6.96 -3.16
C ASP A 205 -24.25 6.12 -2.02
N THR A 206 -23.48 6.05 -0.92
CA THR A 206 -23.75 5.07 0.12
C THR A 206 -25.09 5.48 0.67
N GLN A 207 -26.12 4.68 0.39
CA GLN A 207 -27.48 5.04 0.75
C GLN A 207 -27.55 5.27 2.25
N TRP A 208 -28.38 6.24 2.69
CA TRP A 208 -28.46 6.61 4.09
C TRP A 208 -28.62 5.40 5.03
N ALA A 209 -29.44 4.42 4.64
CA ALA A 209 -29.66 3.20 5.43
C ALA A 209 -28.37 2.40 5.70
N GLU A 210 -27.44 2.35 4.75
CA GLU A 210 -26.13 1.72 4.92
C GLU A 210 -25.16 2.64 5.68
N ALA A 211 -25.14 3.93 5.33
CA ALA A 211 -24.26 4.91 5.94
C ALA A 211 -24.51 5.05 7.45
N MET A 212 -25.78 5.13 7.85
CA MET A 212 -26.25 5.38 9.21
C MET A 212 -25.61 4.45 10.25
N ALA A 213 -25.41 3.17 9.92
CA ALA A 213 -24.85 2.18 10.84
C ALA A 213 -23.32 2.24 10.96
N ARG A 214 -22.64 2.90 10.02
CA ARG A 214 -21.17 2.88 9.87
C ARG A 214 -20.52 4.24 10.05
N LEU A 215 -21.33 5.27 10.28
CA LEU A 215 -20.90 6.66 10.36
C LEU A 215 -20.30 6.97 11.74
N PHE A 216 -19.10 7.54 11.76
CA PHE A 216 -18.43 8.00 12.97
C PHE A 216 -17.79 9.36 12.76
N PRO A 217 -17.69 10.19 13.81
CA PRO A 217 -16.95 11.44 13.75
C PRO A 217 -15.45 11.15 13.71
N ARG A 218 -14.72 12.08 13.12
CA ARG A 218 -13.27 12.04 13.02
C ARG A 218 -12.71 13.45 13.16
N LEU A 219 -11.73 13.63 14.04
CA LEU A 219 -11.02 14.89 14.15
C LEU A 219 -9.87 14.96 13.14
N VAL A 220 -9.72 16.11 12.50
CA VAL A 220 -8.68 16.42 11.51
C VAL A 220 -8.17 17.84 11.69
N SER A 221 -7.00 18.13 11.12
CA SER A 221 -6.36 19.45 11.18
C SER A 221 -6.54 20.27 9.91
N ASP A 222 -6.34 21.59 9.98
CA ASP A 222 -6.23 22.45 8.79
C ASP A 222 -5.16 21.95 7.82
N ARG A 223 -4.03 21.47 8.33
CA ARG A 223 -2.95 20.90 7.52
C ARG A 223 -3.42 19.70 6.71
N PHE A 224 -4.22 18.81 7.33
CA PHE A 224 -4.79 17.68 6.62
C PHE A 224 -5.75 18.14 5.53
N LEU A 225 -6.66 19.07 5.85
CA LEU A 225 -7.62 19.60 4.88
C LEU A 225 -6.94 20.30 3.70
N GLY A 226 -5.87 21.05 3.96
CA GLY A 226 -5.07 21.70 2.92
C GLY A 226 -4.25 20.75 2.04
N SER A 227 -4.10 19.47 2.44
CA SER A 227 -3.42 18.45 1.64
C SER A 227 -4.34 17.69 0.69
N LEU A 228 -5.67 17.89 0.80
CA LEU A 228 -6.65 17.21 -0.04
C LEU A 228 -6.72 17.84 -1.44
N PRO A 229 -7.01 17.05 -2.49
CA PRO A 229 -7.34 17.58 -3.82
C PRO A 229 -8.52 18.56 -3.76
N ALA A 230 -8.54 19.54 -4.67
CA ALA A 230 -9.57 20.58 -4.70
C ALA A 230 -11.00 20.03 -4.83
N ASP A 231 -11.16 18.88 -5.48
CA ASP A 231 -12.46 18.24 -5.72
C ASP A 231 -12.94 17.36 -4.55
N ASP A 232 -12.07 17.04 -3.58
CA ASP A 232 -12.38 16.20 -2.41
C ASP A 232 -12.87 17.04 -1.22
N VAL A 233 -13.98 17.76 -1.42
CA VAL A 233 -14.61 18.56 -0.37
C VAL A 233 -15.28 17.65 0.67
N LEU A 234 -14.62 17.44 1.80
CA LEU A 234 -15.16 16.68 2.92
C LEU A 234 -16.27 17.44 3.65
N TYR A 235 -17.21 16.71 4.26
CA TYR A 235 -18.06 17.29 5.28
C TYR A 235 -17.19 17.73 6.46
N ARG A 236 -17.41 18.93 6.99
CA ARG A 236 -16.66 19.44 8.14
C ARG A 236 -17.46 20.41 9.00
N GLU A 237 -17.19 20.38 10.29
CA GLU A 237 -17.64 21.36 11.29
C GLU A 237 -16.42 21.90 12.05
N GLU A 238 -16.40 23.19 12.32
CA GLU A 238 -15.33 23.83 13.10
C GLU A 238 -15.54 23.55 14.60
N LEU A 239 -14.52 22.99 15.26
CA LEU A 239 -14.51 22.89 16.73
C LEU A 239 -13.76 24.05 17.40
N GLY A 240 -12.94 24.75 16.61
CA GLY A 240 -12.11 25.86 17.04
C GLY A 240 -10.62 25.56 16.97
N HIS A 241 -9.81 26.61 17.02
CA HIS A 241 -8.40 26.58 16.62
C HIS A 241 -8.23 25.96 15.23
N ASP A 242 -7.30 25.04 15.05
CA ASP A 242 -7.00 24.30 13.82
C ASP A 242 -7.66 22.91 13.79
N VAL A 243 -8.65 22.65 14.65
CA VAL A 243 -9.32 21.35 14.79
C VAL A 243 -10.70 21.38 14.15
N HIS A 244 -10.91 20.43 13.24
CA HIS A 244 -12.17 20.22 12.55
C HIS A 244 -12.73 18.84 12.86
N LEU A 245 -14.05 18.73 12.94
CA LEU A 245 -14.75 17.46 12.90
C LEU A 245 -15.16 17.17 11.46
N THR A 246 -14.81 15.98 10.97
CA THR A 246 -15.35 15.39 9.73
C THR A 246 -16.03 14.06 10.05
N LEU A 247 -16.60 13.42 9.02
CA LEU A 247 -17.27 12.13 9.14
C LEU A 247 -16.50 11.06 8.38
N GLN A 248 -16.54 9.84 8.91
CA GLN A 248 -16.00 8.66 8.25
C GLN A 248 -17.00 7.51 8.26
N LEU A 249 -16.98 6.70 7.20
CA LEU A 249 -17.67 5.42 7.14
C LEU A 249 -16.67 4.30 7.42
N ARG A 250 -16.97 3.46 8.42
CA ARG A 250 -16.11 2.34 8.84
C ARG A 250 -16.56 1.02 8.24
N TYR A 251 -15.60 0.27 7.71
CA TYR A 251 -15.76 -1.05 7.11
C TYR A 251 -14.76 -2.01 7.76
N GLY A 252 -14.93 -2.29 9.06
CA GLY A 252 -13.99 -3.09 9.85
C GLY A 252 -12.65 -2.36 10.07
N PRO A 253 -11.51 -2.91 9.60
CA PRO A 253 -10.19 -2.27 9.78
C PRO A 253 -9.99 -1.04 8.91
N ARG A 254 -10.87 -0.78 7.93
CA ARG A 254 -10.79 0.34 7.00
C ARG A 254 -11.83 1.40 7.31
N ALA A 255 -11.53 2.63 6.91
CA ALA A 255 -12.48 3.73 6.93
C ALA A 255 -12.24 4.64 5.72
N ARG A 256 -13.27 5.33 5.26
CA ARG A 256 -13.16 6.43 4.29
C ARG A 256 -13.80 7.68 4.86
N TYR A 257 -13.29 8.84 4.49
CA TYR A 257 -13.94 10.11 4.78
C TYR A 257 -15.23 10.27 3.95
N VAL A 258 -16.17 11.03 4.50
CA VAL A 258 -17.45 11.33 3.85
C VAL A 258 -17.36 12.71 3.20
N ARG A 259 -17.74 12.79 1.93
CA ARG A 259 -17.78 14.05 1.18
C ARG A 259 -18.98 14.88 1.60
N ARG A 260 -18.87 16.20 1.44
CA ARG A 260 -19.97 17.13 1.70
C ARG A 260 -21.20 16.81 0.85
N ALA A 261 -20.99 16.51 -0.43
CA ALA A 261 -22.07 16.16 -1.35
C ALA A 261 -22.85 14.91 -0.90
N GLU A 262 -22.19 13.90 -0.32
CA GLU A 262 -22.86 12.71 0.21
C GLU A 262 -23.78 13.06 1.39
N VAL A 263 -23.32 13.92 2.29
CA VAL A 263 -24.14 14.39 3.42
C VAL A 263 -25.34 15.20 2.92
N GLU A 264 -25.14 16.06 1.92
CA GLU A 264 -26.21 16.86 1.31
C GLU A 264 -27.31 15.96 0.68
N GLN A 265 -26.94 14.84 0.08
CA GLN A 265 -27.90 13.85 -0.42
C GLN A 265 -28.68 13.13 0.70
N TRP A 266 -28.11 13.02 1.90
CA TRP A 266 -28.76 12.33 3.03
C TRP A 266 -29.68 13.24 3.86
N LEU A 267 -29.66 14.56 3.65
CA LEU A 267 -30.37 15.55 4.48
C LEU A 267 -31.86 15.20 4.69
N ASP A 268 -32.55 14.76 3.63
CA ASP A 268 -33.97 14.40 3.71
C ASP A 268 -34.23 13.06 4.41
N SER A 269 -33.20 12.22 4.53
CA SER A 269 -33.28 10.87 5.11
C SER A 269 -32.79 10.81 6.56
N GLY A 270 -31.90 11.72 6.97
CA GLY A 270 -31.45 11.80 8.35
C GLY A 270 -30.30 12.78 8.58
N ASP A 271 -29.96 12.92 9.86
CA ASP A 271 -28.91 13.83 10.31
C ASP A 271 -27.59 13.08 10.51
N ALA A 272 -26.70 13.18 9.52
CA ALA A 272 -25.41 12.51 9.49
C ALA A 272 -24.54 12.89 10.70
N PHE A 273 -24.51 14.16 11.07
CA PHE A 273 -23.72 14.63 12.21
C PHE A 273 -24.21 14.00 13.51
N HIS A 274 -25.49 14.17 13.85
CA HIS A 274 -26.05 13.63 15.08
C HIS A 274 -26.01 12.11 15.12
N GLN A 275 -26.21 11.44 13.99
CA GLN A 275 -26.10 9.98 13.92
C GLN A 275 -24.67 9.51 14.21
N SER A 276 -23.65 10.20 13.69
CA SER A 276 -22.25 9.86 13.95
C SER A 276 -21.92 9.95 15.45
N ILE A 277 -22.42 10.99 16.13
CA ILE A 277 -22.24 11.19 17.57
C ILE A 277 -22.97 10.10 18.36
N ARG A 278 -24.20 9.73 17.96
CA ARG A 278 -24.94 8.60 18.57
C ARG A 278 -24.18 7.28 18.43
N ASN A 279 -23.61 7.01 17.26
CA ASN A 279 -22.80 5.81 17.03
C ASN A 279 -21.56 5.79 17.92
N LEU A 280 -20.85 6.91 18.02
CA LEU A 280 -19.70 7.06 18.90
C LEU A 280 -20.06 6.85 20.38
N ALA A 281 -21.16 7.45 20.85
CA ALA A 281 -21.66 7.29 22.21
C ALA A 281 -22.03 5.83 22.52
N SER A 282 -22.70 5.15 21.58
CA SER A 282 -23.02 3.72 21.71
C SER A 282 -21.77 2.84 21.79
N HIS A 283 -20.71 3.19 21.05
CA HIS A 283 -19.41 2.49 21.11
C HIS A 283 -18.56 2.87 22.33
N SER A 284 -18.95 3.92 23.06
CA SER A 284 -18.18 4.47 24.18
C SER A 284 -18.94 4.39 25.51
N ARG A 285 -19.85 3.42 25.66
CA ARG A 285 -20.61 3.20 26.91
C ARG A 285 -19.69 3.13 28.11
N GLU A 286 -18.60 2.38 28.01
CA GLU A 286 -17.51 2.37 28.97
C GLU A 286 -16.35 3.20 28.41
N LEU A 287 -15.98 4.29 29.09
CA LEU A 287 -14.82 5.11 28.73
C LEU A 287 -13.64 4.71 29.61
N ARG A 288 -12.61 4.08 29.01
CA ARG A 288 -11.41 3.67 29.74
C ARG A 288 -10.42 4.80 29.81
N LEU A 289 -10.19 5.31 31.02
CA LEU A 289 -9.20 6.33 31.33
C LEU A 289 -8.01 5.69 32.05
N GLU A 290 -6.82 5.88 31.51
CA GLU A 290 -5.57 5.42 32.12
C GLU A 290 -4.72 6.60 32.56
N PRO A 291 -4.14 6.58 33.77
CA PRO A 291 -3.18 7.59 34.17
C PRO A 291 -1.89 7.47 33.37
N ILE A 292 -1.40 8.59 32.85
CA ILE A 292 -0.03 8.71 32.30
C ILE A 292 0.92 9.11 33.42
N GLN A 293 0.50 10.11 34.21
CA GLN A 293 1.20 10.66 35.37
C GLN A 293 0.17 11.39 36.25
N ASP A 294 0.59 11.88 37.41
CA ASP A 294 -0.29 12.61 38.33
C ASP A 294 -0.99 13.78 37.62
N GLY A 295 -2.33 13.80 37.68
CA GLY A 295 -3.16 14.83 37.05
C GLY A 295 -3.31 14.73 35.52
N LEU A 296 -2.76 13.69 34.86
CA LEU A 296 -2.90 13.50 33.41
C LEU A 296 -3.41 12.10 33.07
N LEU A 297 -4.56 12.05 32.40
CA LEU A 297 -5.18 10.81 31.95
C LEU A 297 -5.20 10.75 30.42
N ARG A 298 -5.24 9.53 29.89
CA ARG A 298 -5.53 9.25 28.47
C ARG A 298 -6.73 8.35 28.32
N VAL A 299 -7.49 8.55 27.25
CA VAL A 299 -8.44 7.54 26.79
C VAL A 299 -7.68 6.43 26.07
N ARG A 300 -8.00 5.17 26.38
CA ARG A 300 -7.43 4.00 25.71
C ARG A 300 -8.50 2.98 25.37
N GLN A 301 -9.05 3.07 24.17
CA GLN A 301 -9.94 2.04 23.63
C GLN A 301 -9.27 1.24 22.52
N GLY A 302 -8.31 1.83 21.80
CA GLY A 302 -7.57 1.12 20.75
C GLY A 302 -8.41 0.77 19.52
N ASP A 303 -9.54 1.45 19.34
CA ASP A 303 -10.49 1.22 18.24
C ASP A 303 -10.39 2.25 17.11
N GLY A 304 -9.42 3.16 17.21
CA GLY A 304 -9.18 4.21 16.23
C GLY A 304 -10.06 5.44 16.34
N LEU A 305 -10.80 5.59 17.46
CA LEU A 305 -11.75 6.68 17.72
C LEU A 305 -11.40 7.47 19.00
N ASP A 306 -10.22 7.26 19.60
CA ASP A 306 -9.89 7.87 20.90
C ASP A 306 -9.94 9.39 20.87
N ALA A 307 -9.35 10.04 19.85
CA ALA A 307 -9.48 11.49 19.66
C ALA A 307 -10.93 11.95 19.47
N ALA A 308 -11.74 11.16 18.73
CA ALA A 308 -13.13 11.51 18.43
C ALA A 308 -14.01 11.56 19.69
N ARG A 309 -13.59 10.92 20.78
CA ARG A 309 -14.31 10.96 22.07
C ARG A 309 -14.29 12.32 22.74
N LEU A 310 -13.51 13.28 22.22
CA LEU A 310 -13.57 14.67 22.62
C LEU A 310 -14.99 15.23 22.45
N VAL A 311 -15.70 14.85 21.38
CA VAL A 311 -17.06 15.33 21.08
C VAL A 311 -18.18 14.48 21.68
N LEU A 312 -17.88 13.62 22.67
CA LEU A 312 -18.92 12.88 23.39
C LEU A 312 -19.77 13.86 24.23
N PRO A 313 -21.12 13.85 24.07
CA PRO A 313 -21.99 14.76 24.81
C PRO A 313 -21.92 14.60 26.33
N ASP A 314 -21.61 13.39 26.80
CA ASP A 314 -21.54 13.05 28.23
C ASP A 314 -20.11 13.04 28.78
N LEU A 315 -19.11 13.50 28.01
CA LEU A 315 -17.71 13.49 28.43
C LEU A 315 -17.51 14.28 29.74
N ALA A 316 -18.08 15.49 29.82
CA ALA A 316 -17.97 16.33 31.01
C ALA A 316 -18.54 15.63 32.26
N VAL A 317 -19.70 14.97 32.11
CA VAL A 317 -20.34 14.21 33.20
C VAL A 317 -19.45 13.06 33.65
N ARG A 318 -18.83 12.32 32.71
CA ARG A 318 -17.91 11.22 33.02
C ARG A 318 -16.66 11.71 33.75
N LEU A 319 -16.08 12.83 33.34
CA LEU A 319 -14.88 13.40 33.98
C LEU A 319 -15.18 13.94 35.38
N ARG A 320 -16.36 14.54 35.59
CA ARG A 320 -16.81 15.01 36.91
C ARG A 320 -16.92 13.91 37.96
N GLN A 321 -17.12 12.65 37.55
CA GLN A 321 -17.13 11.50 38.47
C GLN A 321 -15.75 11.24 39.08
N LEU A 322 -14.67 11.76 38.48
CA LEU A 322 -13.30 11.61 38.97
C LEU A 322 -12.89 12.77 39.89
N SER A 323 -13.28 14.01 39.56
CA SER A 323 -13.06 15.21 40.37
C SER A 323 -14.12 16.27 40.04
N ALA A 324 -14.54 17.04 41.05
CA ALA A 324 -15.48 18.15 40.89
C ALA A 324 -14.86 19.39 40.20
N GLU A 325 -13.55 19.38 39.96
CA GLU A 325 -12.84 20.44 39.28
C GLU A 325 -13.17 20.48 37.78
N GLY A 326 -12.93 21.64 37.14
CA GLY A 326 -13.04 21.77 35.69
C GLY A 326 -12.01 20.90 34.98
N TRP A 327 -12.34 20.46 33.77
CA TRP A 327 -11.49 19.58 32.97
C TRP A 327 -11.11 20.24 31.65
N ILE A 328 -9.90 19.92 31.20
CA ILE A 328 -9.36 20.30 29.90
C ILE A 328 -8.93 19.06 29.14
N ALA A 329 -9.00 19.13 27.81
CA ALA A 329 -8.71 18.02 26.93
C ALA A 329 -7.90 18.46 25.71
N ALA A 330 -7.15 17.51 25.14
CA ALA A 330 -6.40 17.70 23.91
C ALA A 330 -6.41 16.41 23.08
N ALA A 331 -6.51 16.56 21.76
CA ALA A 331 -6.54 15.45 20.80
C ALA A 331 -5.38 15.58 19.79
N PRO A 332 -4.14 15.20 20.18
CA PRO A 332 -2.94 15.42 19.36
C PRO A 332 -2.91 14.62 18.06
N HIS A 333 -3.49 13.42 18.05
CA HIS A 333 -3.66 12.60 16.85
C HIS A 333 -4.79 11.58 17.07
N ARG A 334 -5.19 10.90 16.00
CA ARG A 334 -6.30 9.92 15.94
C ARG A 334 -6.55 9.10 17.21
N ASP A 335 -5.49 8.49 17.72
CA ASP A 335 -5.55 7.40 18.69
C ASP A 335 -5.29 7.89 20.11
N VAL A 336 -5.27 9.21 20.32
CA VAL A 336 -4.99 9.81 21.62
C VAL A 336 -5.98 10.93 21.92
N LEU A 337 -6.59 10.82 23.08
CA LEU A 337 -7.28 11.89 23.77
C LEU A 337 -6.70 11.99 25.18
N LEU A 338 -6.14 13.14 25.50
CA LEU A 338 -5.56 13.47 26.79
C LEU A 338 -6.54 14.35 27.55
N VAL A 339 -6.69 14.13 28.85
CA VAL A 339 -7.51 14.96 29.74
C VAL A 339 -6.78 15.22 31.06
N ALA A 340 -6.95 16.42 31.59
CA ALA A 340 -6.39 16.85 32.88
C ALA A 340 -7.37 17.77 33.61
N PRO A 341 -7.26 17.92 34.94
CA PRO A 341 -7.90 19.02 35.66
C PRO A 341 -7.42 20.38 35.12
N LEU A 342 -8.23 21.43 35.33
CA LEU A 342 -8.02 22.75 34.74
C LEU A 342 -6.67 23.38 35.11
N ASP A 343 -6.16 23.15 36.32
CA ASP A 343 -4.85 23.63 36.78
C ASP A 343 -3.67 22.90 36.12
N GLY A 344 -3.93 21.73 35.54
CA GLY A 344 -2.98 20.92 34.75
C GLY A 344 -2.74 21.42 33.32
N ALA A 345 -3.29 22.57 32.91
CA ALA A 345 -3.18 23.08 31.53
C ALA A 345 -1.76 23.15 30.97
N PRO A 346 -0.75 23.69 31.69
CA PRO A 346 0.61 23.77 31.15
C PRO A 346 1.21 22.37 30.88
N MET A 347 0.90 21.40 31.75
CA MET A 347 1.34 20.02 31.60
C MET A 347 0.65 19.36 30.41
N LEU A 348 -0.68 19.50 30.31
CA LEU A 348 -1.45 18.94 29.20
C LEU A 348 -0.98 19.51 27.85
N ALA A 349 -0.79 20.82 27.75
CA ALA A 349 -0.30 21.48 26.55
C ALA A 349 1.05 20.92 26.10
N LYS A 350 2.00 20.74 27.04
CA LYS A 350 3.29 20.15 26.73
C LYS A 350 3.16 18.74 26.15
N HIS A 351 2.42 17.86 26.83
CA HIS A 351 2.24 16.48 26.38
C HIS A 351 1.48 16.37 25.06
N ALA A 352 0.49 17.24 24.84
CA ALA A 352 -0.28 17.29 23.61
C ALA A 352 0.59 17.75 22.43
N ASN A 353 1.38 18.82 22.59
CA ASN A 353 2.31 19.28 21.56
C ASN A 353 3.37 18.23 21.24
N ASP A 354 4.01 17.65 22.25
CA ASP A 354 5.01 16.59 22.08
C ASP A 354 4.42 15.37 21.35
N ALA A 355 3.14 15.03 21.60
CA ALA A 355 2.45 13.94 20.94
C ALA A 355 2.06 14.29 19.49
N ALA A 356 1.63 15.52 19.22
CA ALA A 356 1.29 15.99 17.89
C ALA A 356 2.54 16.02 16.99
N GLU A 357 3.66 16.56 17.47
CA GLU A 357 4.91 16.66 16.70
C GLU A 357 5.45 15.29 16.27
N ARG A 358 5.25 14.25 17.11
CA ARG A 358 5.73 12.88 16.82
C ARG A 358 4.76 12.05 15.99
N ALA A 359 3.52 12.51 15.80
CA ALA A 359 2.51 11.73 15.10
C ALA A 359 2.70 11.82 13.57
N PRO A 360 2.60 10.70 12.82
CA PRO A 360 2.63 10.73 11.35
C PRO A 360 1.50 11.57 10.74
N HIS A 361 0.35 11.60 11.40
CA HIS A 361 -0.84 12.35 10.99
C HIS A 361 -1.39 13.14 12.19
N PRO A 362 -0.81 14.31 12.49
CA PRO A 362 -1.22 15.12 13.64
C PRO A 362 -2.57 15.78 13.41
N ILE A 363 -3.32 15.91 14.50
CA ILE A 363 -4.49 16.76 14.59
C ILE A 363 -4.02 18.10 15.18
N SER A 364 -3.98 18.25 16.51
CA SER A 364 -3.52 19.51 17.14
C SER A 364 -3.18 19.32 18.62
N GLY A 365 -2.21 20.10 19.11
CA GLY A 365 -1.95 20.25 20.54
C GLY A 365 -2.89 21.22 21.26
N ALA A 366 -3.86 21.80 20.56
CA ALA A 366 -4.83 22.75 21.11
C ALA A 366 -5.61 22.16 22.29
N LEU A 367 -5.89 23.04 23.26
CA LEU A 367 -6.63 22.71 24.48
C LEU A 367 -8.09 23.10 24.37
N PHE A 368 -8.95 22.26 24.92
CA PHE A 368 -10.40 22.49 24.99
C PHE A 368 -10.86 22.33 26.43
N SER A 369 -11.61 23.31 26.93
CA SER A 369 -12.36 23.19 28.18
C SER A 369 -13.56 22.28 27.94
N VAL A 370 -13.71 21.26 28.78
CA VAL A 370 -14.77 20.26 28.69
C VAL A 370 -15.82 20.56 29.75
N THR A 371 -16.99 21.03 29.30
CA THR A 371 -18.10 21.40 30.18
C THR A 371 -19.39 20.69 29.77
N GLU A 372 -20.41 20.70 30.62
CA GLU A 372 -21.74 20.16 30.26
C GLU A 372 -22.44 20.98 29.16
N GLU A 373 -22.06 22.25 28.99
CA GLU A 373 -22.58 23.13 27.95
C GLU A 373 -21.90 22.87 26.59
N GLY A 374 -20.76 22.18 26.60
CA GLY A 374 -20.01 21.82 25.41
C GLY A 374 -18.50 21.97 25.55
N LEU A 375 -17.85 21.97 24.40
CA LEU A 375 -16.41 22.12 24.22
C LEU A 375 -16.09 23.55 23.86
N PHE A 376 -15.12 24.15 24.56
CA PHE A 376 -14.72 25.52 24.33
C PHE A 376 -13.20 25.59 24.12
N PRO A 377 -12.73 26.16 23.00
CA PRO A 377 -11.31 26.42 22.76
C PRO A 377 -10.69 27.22 23.91
N VAL A 378 -9.53 26.79 24.41
CA VAL A 378 -8.77 27.52 25.43
C VAL A 378 -7.66 28.28 24.74
N HIS A 379 -7.76 29.61 24.74
CA HIS A 379 -6.66 30.44 24.25
C HIS A 379 -5.45 30.32 25.20
N PRO A 380 -4.24 30.14 24.65
CA PRO A 380 -3.02 30.08 25.45
C PRO A 380 -2.74 31.36 26.23
#